data_AF-A0A1I3EQS1-F1
#
_entry.id   AF-A0A1I3EQS1-F1
#
_cell.length_a   1.000
_cell.length_b   1.000
_cell.length_c   1.000
_cell.angle_alpha   90.00
_cell.angle_beta   90.00
_cell.angle_gamma   90.00
#
_symmetry.space_group_name_H-M   'P 1'
#
loop_
_entity.id
_entity.type
_entity.pdbx_description
1 polymer ?
#
loop_
_entity_poly.entity_id
_entity_poly.type
_entity_poly.pdbx_seq_one_letter_code
_entity_poly.pdbx_strand_id
1 'polypeptide(L)'
;MTLQAKASAEVVDVIQRLAEGGISFSASHDGPAGKTTVTLTPKQLELFWCDPAAAFASVYGVSRSEYIAWHESGYMVRCSELTSKGKRCRNAAVDAHLVPSPDRWVAMQGGYCKIHSEGWNG
;
A
#
# COMPACT_ATOMS: atom_id res chain seq x y z
N MET A 1 18.15 3.94 -18.73
CA MET A 1 17.48 5.26 -18.67
C MET A 1 17.39 5.63 -17.19
N THR A 2 18.18 6.61 -16.76
CA THR A 2 18.30 6.98 -15.35
C THR A 2 17.05 7.74 -14.95
N LEU A 3 16.17 7.10 -14.16
CA LEU A 3 15.06 7.78 -13.51
C LEU A 3 15.64 8.90 -12.64
N GLN A 4 15.20 10.12 -12.88
CA GLN A 4 15.61 11.28 -12.09
C GLN A 4 15.07 11.07 -10.67
N ALA A 5 15.96 10.71 -9.75
CA ALA A 5 15.60 10.16 -8.44
C ALA A 5 15.01 11.19 -7.45
N LYS A 6 14.93 12.47 -7.84
CA LYS A 6 14.49 13.59 -6.99
C LYS A 6 13.86 14.70 -7.81
N ALA A 7 12.86 15.36 -7.24
CA ALA A 7 12.30 16.61 -7.77
C ALA A 7 13.40 17.68 -7.90
N SER A 8 13.26 18.59 -8.87
CA SER A 8 14.19 19.71 -9.02
C SER A 8 14.08 20.65 -7.82
N ALA A 9 15.14 21.43 -7.56
CA ALA A 9 15.14 22.42 -6.47
C ALA A 9 14.00 23.43 -6.61
N GLU A 10 13.65 23.80 -7.85
CA GLU A 10 12.52 24.69 -8.15
C GLU A 10 11.18 24.07 -7.74
N VAL A 11 10.96 22.78 -8.02
CA VAL A 11 9.73 22.07 -7.62
C VAL A 11 9.65 21.98 -6.09
N VAL A 12 10.76 21.69 -5.41
CA VAL A 12 10.82 21.64 -3.95
C VAL A 12 10.46 23.01 -3.35
N ASP A 13 11.04 24.11 -3.86
CA ASP A 13 10.75 25.47 -3.38
C ASP A 13 9.27 25.84 -3.56
N VAL A 14 8.66 25.51 -4.71
CA VAL A 14 7.23 25.72 -4.94
C VAL A 14 6.37 24.95 -3.93
N ILE A 15 6.67 23.67 -3.71
CA ILE A 15 5.93 22.82 -2.77
C ILE A 15 5.99 23.40 -1.34
N GLN A 16 7.16 23.85 -0.91
CA GLN A 16 7.34 24.43 0.43
C GLN A 16 6.57 25.74 0.60
N ARG A 17 6.67 26.66 -0.37
CA ARG A 17 5.94 27.95 -0.31
C ARG A 17 4.43 27.78 -0.24
N LEU A 18 3.89 26.81 -0.98
CA LEU A 18 2.46 26.50 -0.94
C LEU A 18 2.07 25.99 0.47
N ALA A 19 2.87 25.07 1.05
CA ALA A 19 2.63 24.55 2.39
C ALA A 19 2.70 25.63 3.48
N GLU A 20 3.71 26.49 3.43
CA GLU A 20 3.87 27.65 4.33
C GLU A 20 2.72 28.67 4.18
N GLY A 21 2.16 28.78 2.98
CA GLY A 21 0.95 29.56 2.70
C GLY A 21 -0.35 28.92 3.21
N GLY A 22 -0.28 27.78 3.89
CA GLY A 22 -1.44 27.07 4.44
C GLY A 22 -2.16 26.16 3.45
N ILE A 23 -1.58 25.88 2.28
CA ILE A 23 -2.17 24.98 1.29
C ILE A 23 -1.86 23.53 1.68
N SER A 24 -2.90 22.69 1.67
CA SER A 24 -2.80 21.25 1.89
C SER A 24 -2.83 20.49 0.57
N PHE A 25 -2.10 19.38 0.49
CA PHE A 25 -2.01 18.55 -0.72
C PHE A 25 -2.78 17.25 -0.54
N SER A 26 -3.58 16.90 -1.53
CA SER A 26 -4.39 15.67 -1.54
C SER A 26 -4.11 14.89 -2.82
N ALA A 27 -3.99 13.58 -2.71
CA ALA A 27 -3.84 12.68 -3.85
C ALA A 27 -4.73 11.45 -3.68
N SER A 28 -5.17 10.88 -4.80
CA SER A 28 -6.04 9.71 -4.80
C SER A 28 -5.37 8.52 -5.48
N HIS A 29 -5.54 7.33 -4.91
CA HIS A 29 -5.16 6.07 -5.54
C HIS A 29 -6.32 5.07 -5.52
N ASP A 30 -6.18 4.00 -6.30
CA ASP A 30 -7.15 2.90 -6.26
C ASP A 30 -7.09 2.16 -4.92
N GLY A 31 -8.24 1.69 -4.48
CA GLY A 31 -8.41 0.85 -3.31
C GLY A 31 -9.57 -0.13 -3.54
N PRO A 32 -9.86 -0.99 -2.57
CA PRO A 32 -10.82 -2.08 -2.75
C PRO A 32 -12.27 -1.63 -3.02
N ALA A 33 -12.63 -0.41 -2.60
CA ALA A 33 -13.98 0.15 -2.76
C ALA A 33 -14.03 1.35 -3.73
N GLY A 34 -13.04 1.49 -4.62
CA GLY A 34 -12.93 2.62 -5.55
C GLY A 34 -11.69 3.45 -5.27
N LYS A 35 -11.80 4.79 -5.27
CA LYS A 35 -10.67 5.68 -4.99
C LYS A 35 -10.57 5.99 -3.49
N THR A 36 -9.35 5.97 -2.97
CA THR A 36 -9.02 6.47 -1.63
C THR A 36 -8.21 7.75 -1.77
N THR A 37 -8.60 8.80 -1.05
CA THR A 37 -7.87 10.08 -1.02
C THR A 37 -7.09 10.20 0.27
N VAL A 38 -5.83 10.59 0.16
CA VAL A 38 -4.93 10.82 1.29
C VAL A 38 -4.34 12.22 1.21
N THR A 39 -4.04 12.79 2.38
CA THR A 39 -3.27 14.03 2.49
C THR A 39 -1.79 13.70 2.42
N LEU A 40 -1.04 14.46 1.61
CA LEU A 40 0.41 14.33 1.50
C LEU A 40 1.09 15.45 2.27
N THR A 41 2.14 15.11 3.00
CA THR A 41 3.11 16.11 3.48
C THR A 41 3.89 16.71 2.30
N PRO A 42 4.49 17.90 2.44
CA PRO A 42 5.37 18.47 1.41
C PRO A 42 6.43 17.47 0.93
N LYS A 43 7.03 16.73 1.87
CA LYS A 43 8.06 15.75 1.55
C LYS A 43 7.54 14.56 0.74
N GLN A 44 6.33 14.11 1.05
CA GLN A 44 5.66 13.05 0.30
C GLN A 44 5.23 13.53 -1.09
N LEU A 45 4.84 14.79 -1.24
CA LEU A 45 4.54 15.37 -2.54
C LEU A 45 5.79 15.49 -3.42
N GLU A 46 6.94 15.85 -2.85
CA GLU A 46 8.24 15.82 -3.56
C GLU A 46 8.54 14.40 -4.06
N LEU A 47 8.32 13.38 -3.23
CA LEU A 47 8.50 11.98 -3.62
C LEU A 47 7.47 11.56 -4.68
N PHE A 48 6.23 12.01 -4.55
CA PHE A 48 5.13 11.70 -5.46
C PHE A 48 5.44 12.16 -6.88
N TRP A 49 6.12 13.30 -7.02
CA TRP A 49 6.54 13.84 -8.31
C TRP A 49 7.39 12.87 -9.13
N CYS A 50 8.21 12.05 -8.47
CA CYS A 50 9.12 11.11 -9.13
C CYS A 50 8.62 9.67 -9.07
N ASP A 51 8.00 9.27 -7.96
CA ASP A 51 7.52 7.92 -7.70
C ASP A 51 6.22 7.96 -6.88
N PRO A 52 5.06 8.07 -7.55
CA PRO A 52 3.76 8.08 -6.90
C PRO A 52 3.53 6.87 -6.00
N ALA A 53 3.99 5.67 -6.40
CA ALA A 53 3.82 4.45 -5.63
C ALA A 53 4.63 4.50 -4.33
N ALA A 54 5.88 4.98 -4.37
CA ALA A 54 6.67 5.17 -3.15
C ALA A 54 6.09 6.24 -2.23
N ALA A 55 5.53 7.32 -2.79
CA ALA A 55 4.85 8.34 -2.00
C ALA A 55 3.63 7.78 -1.28
N PHE A 56 2.73 7.07 -1.98
CA PHE A 56 1.60 6.41 -1.32
C PHE A 56 2.05 5.38 -0.30
N ALA A 57 3.05 4.54 -0.61
CA ALA A 57 3.60 3.59 0.34
C ALA A 57 4.05 4.27 1.64
N SER A 58 4.72 5.42 1.54
CA SER A 58 5.18 6.19 2.69
C SER A 58 4.05 6.77 3.55
N VAL A 59 2.87 7.04 2.97
CA VAL A 59 1.67 7.46 3.74
C VAL A 59 1.22 6.36 4.69
N TYR A 60 1.32 5.11 4.25
CA TYR A 60 0.94 3.93 5.02
C TYR A 60 2.09 3.34 5.85
N GLY A 61 3.31 3.89 5.75
CA GLY A 61 4.47 3.36 6.48
C GLY A 61 4.96 2.00 5.97
N VAL A 62 4.67 1.65 4.71
CA VAL A 62 5.14 0.41 4.06
C VAL A 62 6.17 0.70 2.97
N SER A 63 6.86 -0.34 2.51
CA SER A 63 7.74 -0.23 1.34
C SER A 63 6.94 -0.07 0.04
N ARG A 64 7.58 0.54 -0.97
CA ARG A 64 7.04 0.64 -2.34
C ARG A 64 6.62 -0.71 -2.90
N SER A 65 7.44 -1.75 -2.67
CA SER A 65 7.16 -3.11 -3.14
C SER A 65 5.92 -3.70 -2.46
N GLU A 66 5.72 -3.46 -1.17
CA GLU A 66 4.53 -3.94 -0.46
C GLU A 66 3.26 -3.23 -0.93
N TYR A 67 3.34 -1.92 -1.17
CA TYR A 67 2.23 -1.16 -1.76
C TYR A 67 1.83 -1.73 -3.13
N ILE A 68 2.80 -2.02 -4.00
CA ILE A 68 2.54 -2.61 -5.32
C ILE A 68 1.95 -4.02 -5.17
N ALA A 69 2.52 -4.84 -4.29
CA ALA A 69 2.04 -6.21 -4.05
C ALA A 69 0.60 -6.23 -3.52
N TRP A 70 0.21 -5.26 -2.68
CA TRP A 70 -1.17 -5.11 -2.23
C TRP A 70 -2.13 -4.88 -3.39
N HIS A 71 -1.79 -4.00 -4.34
CA HIS A 71 -2.58 -3.78 -5.57
C HIS A 71 -2.64 -5.03 -6.46
N GLU A 72 -1.48 -5.65 -6.73
CA GLU A 72 -1.38 -6.84 -7.58
C GLU A 72 -2.11 -8.06 -6.98
N SER A 73 -2.24 -8.10 -5.65
CA SER A 73 -3.01 -9.14 -4.96
C SER A 73 -4.53 -9.03 -5.16
N GLY A 74 -5.01 -7.95 -5.80
CA GLY A 74 -6.43 -7.61 -5.82
C GLY A 74 -6.94 -7.29 -4.41
N TYR A 75 -6.09 -6.69 -3.58
CA TYR A 75 -6.37 -6.34 -2.18
C TYR A 75 -6.71 -7.56 -1.30
N MET A 76 -6.15 -8.73 -1.61
CA MET A 76 -6.42 -9.99 -0.92
C MET A 76 -5.15 -10.55 -0.28
N VAL A 77 -5.27 -11.15 0.91
CA VAL A 77 -4.18 -11.96 1.49
C VAL A 77 -4.44 -13.44 1.22
N ARG A 78 -3.42 -14.10 0.69
CA ARG A 78 -3.43 -15.56 0.52
C ARG A 78 -2.81 -16.22 1.72
N CYS A 79 -3.33 -17.39 2.05
CA CYS A 79 -2.68 -18.26 3.01
C CYS A 79 -1.27 -18.64 2.57
N SER A 80 -0.31 -18.59 3.50
CA SER A 80 1.09 -18.96 3.26
C SER A 80 1.48 -20.36 3.79
N GLU A 81 0.59 -21.09 4.47
CA GLU A 81 0.84 -22.43 5.03
C GLU A 81 0.83 -23.59 4.03
N LEU A 82 1.34 -24.73 4.49
CA LEU A 82 1.35 -25.98 3.73
C LEU A 82 0.05 -26.78 3.96
N THR A 83 -0.49 -27.29 2.86
CA THR A 83 -1.56 -28.31 2.87
C THR A 83 -1.04 -29.62 3.47
N SER A 84 -1.96 -30.51 3.88
CA SER A 84 -1.63 -31.87 4.33
C SER A 84 -0.86 -32.71 3.30
N LYS A 85 -0.82 -32.26 2.03
CA LYS A 85 -0.04 -32.85 0.93
C LYS A 85 1.31 -32.13 0.69
N GLY A 86 1.75 -31.27 1.61
CA GLY A 86 3.03 -30.54 1.53
C GLY A 86 3.08 -29.42 0.49
N LYS A 87 1.97 -29.04 -0.15
CA LYS A 87 1.90 -27.93 -1.13
C LYS A 87 1.43 -26.65 -0.44
N ARG A 88 1.92 -25.48 -0.86
CA ARG A 88 1.37 -24.18 -0.40
C ARG A 88 -0.13 -24.08 -0.68
N CYS A 89 -0.87 -23.60 0.31
CA CYS A 89 -2.29 -23.31 0.14
C CYS A 89 -2.47 -22.15 -0.86
N ARG A 90 -3.56 -22.19 -1.62
CA ARG A 90 -3.86 -21.19 -2.66
C ARG A 90 -5.08 -20.33 -2.34
N ASN A 91 -5.80 -20.64 -1.26
CA ASN A 91 -7.01 -19.94 -0.86
C ASN A 91 -6.67 -18.65 -0.11
N ALA A 92 -7.64 -17.72 -0.10
CA ALA A 92 -7.59 -16.54 0.75
C ALA A 92 -7.58 -16.94 2.23
N ALA A 93 -6.99 -16.09 3.08
CA ALA A 93 -7.23 -16.16 4.52
C ALA A 93 -8.67 -15.67 4.83
N VAL A 94 -9.25 -16.12 5.94
CA VAL A 94 -10.58 -15.66 6.40
C VAL A 94 -10.52 -14.14 6.64
N ASP A 95 -11.57 -13.43 6.25
CA ASP A 95 -11.67 -11.96 6.33
C ASP A 95 -10.52 -11.19 5.67
N ALA A 96 -9.84 -11.82 4.70
CA ALA A 96 -8.71 -11.23 4.00
C ALA A 96 -9.00 -10.86 2.55
N HIS A 97 -10.27 -10.55 2.26
CA HIS A 97 -10.70 -9.96 1.01
C HIS A 97 -10.89 -8.45 1.18
N LEU A 98 -10.60 -7.68 0.13
CA LEU A 98 -10.82 -6.24 0.12
C LEU A 98 -10.13 -5.51 1.28
N VAL A 99 -8.89 -5.90 1.60
CA VAL A 99 -8.12 -5.30 2.69
C VAL A 99 -7.93 -3.81 2.42
N PRO A 100 -8.43 -2.91 3.28
CA PRO A 100 -8.64 -1.50 2.97
C PRO A 100 -7.35 -0.68 2.81
N SER A 101 -6.23 -1.15 3.34
CA SER A 101 -4.96 -0.43 3.31
C SER A 101 -3.77 -1.39 3.23
N PRO A 102 -2.65 -0.95 2.63
CA PRO A 102 -1.48 -1.80 2.43
C PRO A 102 -0.75 -2.14 3.73
N ASP A 103 -0.73 -1.27 4.74
CA ASP A 103 -0.16 -1.55 6.07
C ASP A 103 -0.88 -2.70 6.76
N ARG A 104 -2.22 -2.72 6.68
CA ARG A 104 -3.03 -3.82 7.18
C ARG A 104 -2.78 -5.10 6.38
N TRP A 105 -2.67 -4.99 5.05
CA TRP A 105 -2.35 -6.14 4.20
C TRP A 105 -0.98 -6.74 4.50
N VAL A 106 0.03 -5.90 4.80
CA VAL A 106 1.37 -6.32 5.25
C VAL A 106 1.30 -6.99 6.61
N ALA A 107 0.59 -6.41 7.57
CA ALA A 107 0.43 -6.98 8.91
C ALA A 107 -0.29 -8.35 8.90
N MET A 108 -1.11 -8.59 7.87
CA MET A 108 -1.77 -9.87 7.62
C MET A 108 -0.90 -10.85 6.81
N GLN A 109 0.29 -10.46 6.33
CA GLN A 109 1.20 -11.43 5.69
C GLN A 109 1.79 -12.36 6.74
N GLY A 110 1.62 -13.67 6.55
CA GLY A 110 2.04 -14.66 7.54
C GLY A 110 1.25 -15.95 7.44
N GLY A 111 1.57 -16.91 8.31
CA GLY A 111 1.02 -18.28 8.26
C GLY A 111 -0.50 -18.33 8.43
N TYR A 112 -1.17 -19.27 7.74
CA TYR A 112 -2.59 -19.56 7.96
C TYR A 112 -2.96 -21.02 7.68
N CYS A 113 -3.17 -21.86 8.69
CA CYS A 113 -3.92 -23.14 8.68
C CYS A 113 -3.96 -23.60 10.16
N LYS A 114 -4.88 -24.40 10.70
CA LYS A 114 -6.02 -25.19 10.19
C LYS A 114 -7.21 -24.29 9.83
N ILE A 115 -7.54 -24.31 8.53
CA ILE A 115 -8.65 -23.57 7.90
C ILE A 115 -8.58 -22.04 8.11
N HIS A 116 -7.37 -21.48 8.13
CA HIS A 116 -7.07 -20.04 8.05
C HIS A 116 -7.79 -19.09 9.06
N SER A 117 -7.93 -19.57 10.32
CA SER A 117 -8.55 -18.99 11.54
C SER A 117 -8.18 -17.55 11.96
N GLU A 118 -8.94 -16.80 12.80
CA GLU A 118 -10.10 -17.08 13.70
C GLU A 118 -11.51 -16.92 13.05
N GLY A 119 -12.43 -17.85 13.38
CA GLY A 119 -13.85 -17.82 12.98
C GLY A 119 -14.30 -18.90 11.97
N TRP A 120 -14.08 -20.20 12.25
CA TRP A 120 -14.69 -21.27 11.44
C TRP A 120 -16.21 -21.33 11.65
N ASN A 121 -16.98 -21.20 10.57
CA ASN A 121 -18.35 -21.71 10.46
C ASN A 121 -18.59 -22.24 9.04
N GLY A 122 -18.25 -23.52 8.81
CA GLY A 122 -18.63 -24.27 7.60
C GLY A 122 -17.57 -24.33 6.53
#